data_AF-A0A3M1D7H0-F1
#
_entry.id   AF-A0A3M1D7H0-F1
#
_cell.length_a   1.000
_cell.length_b   1.000
_cell.length_c   1.000
_cell.angle_alpha   90.00
_cell.angle_beta   90.00
_cell.angle_gamma   90.00
#
_symmetry.space_group_name_H-M   'P 1'
#
loop_
_entity.id
_entity.type
_entity.pdbx_description
1 polymer ?
#
loop_
_entity_poly.entity_id
_entity_poly.type
_entity_poly.pdbx_seq_one_letter_code
_entity_poly.pdbx_strand_id
1 'polypeptide(L)'
;PNATCNLVCLIPGCGNGFIDPWEQCDDGNTSDNDACTGLCRHNVCGDLLLRAGDELCEYRATFDPGDCRYDCGQDLLDCGDGVVDAGEECDLGPGRNADAPDVACRANCLRKRCGDGITDSDEECDGQPGCAPDCRWISRR
;
A
#
# COMPACT_ATOMS: atom_id res chain seq x y z
N PRO A 1 -14.60 23.19 -41.02
CA PRO A 1 -13.39 22.37 -41.20
C PRO A 1 -12.25 22.87 -40.31
N ASN A 2 -12.25 22.48 -39.03
CA ASN A 2 -11.04 22.41 -38.21
C ASN A 2 -11.39 21.73 -36.88
N ALA A 3 -11.48 20.41 -36.89
CA ALA A 3 -11.34 19.64 -35.66
C ALA A 3 -9.89 19.14 -35.70
N THR A 4 -9.04 19.74 -34.87
CA THR A 4 -7.67 19.27 -34.66
C THR A 4 -7.73 17.99 -33.85
N CYS A 5 -7.65 16.84 -34.51
CA CYS A 5 -7.54 15.55 -33.84
C CYS A 5 -6.13 15.33 -33.26
N ASN A 6 -6.02 14.47 -32.25
CA ASN A 6 -4.73 14.08 -31.65
C ASN A 6 -3.91 13.15 -32.57
N LEU A 7 -2.76 12.64 -32.07
CA LEU A 7 -1.82 11.82 -32.85
C LEU A 7 -2.42 10.49 -33.38
N VAL A 8 -3.57 10.07 -32.86
CA VAL A 8 -4.32 8.89 -33.30
C VAL A 8 -5.65 9.23 -33.99
N CYS A 9 -5.83 10.49 -34.40
CA CYS A 9 -7.01 10.96 -35.13
C CYS A 9 -8.33 10.90 -34.32
N LEU A 10 -8.26 10.99 -33.00
CA LEU A 10 -9.42 11.16 -32.13
C LEU A 10 -9.64 12.63 -31.78
N ILE A 11 -10.90 12.98 -31.50
CA ILE A 11 -11.24 14.31 -31.00
C ILE A 11 -10.65 14.41 -29.60
N PRO A 12 -9.76 15.38 -29.34
CA PRO A 12 -9.16 15.50 -28.04
C PRO A 12 -10.21 15.82 -26.97
N GLY A 13 -10.06 15.22 -25.80
CA GLY A 13 -10.96 15.45 -24.68
C GLY A 13 -11.15 14.24 -23.81
N CYS A 14 -11.55 14.52 -22.57
CA CYS A 14 -11.54 13.54 -21.50
C CYS A 14 -12.47 12.36 -21.77
N GLY A 15 -11.95 11.16 -21.49
CA GLY A 15 -12.65 9.89 -21.65
C GLY A 15 -12.57 9.32 -23.05
N ASN A 16 -11.60 9.74 -23.85
CA ASN A 16 -11.40 9.23 -25.22
C ASN A 16 -10.46 8.02 -25.26
N GLY A 17 -9.87 7.64 -24.13
CA GLY A 17 -8.93 6.53 -23.95
C GLY A 17 -7.48 6.89 -24.24
N PHE A 18 -7.16 8.18 -24.45
CA PHE A 18 -5.83 8.67 -24.79
C PHE A 18 -5.50 9.93 -24.01
N ILE A 19 -4.39 9.89 -23.29
CA ILE A 19 -3.89 11.06 -22.54
C ILE A 19 -3.49 12.18 -23.53
N ASP A 20 -4.31 13.22 -23.60
CA ASP A 20 -4.03 14.43 -24.37
C ASP A 20 -3.15 15.44 -23.59
N PRO A 21 -2.52 16.44 -24.22
CA PRO A 21 -1.52 17.30 -23.57
C PRO A 21 -1.97 18.12 -22.35
N TRP A 22 -3.28 18.27 -22.11
CA TRP A 22 -3.85 18.96 -20.94
C TRP A 22 -4.39 17.99 -19.88
N GLU A 23 -4.33 16.70 -20.13
CA GLU A 23 -4.87 15.64 -19.29
C GLU A 23 -3.75 15.06 -18.42
N GLN A 24 -4.09 14.71 -17.18
CA GLN A 24 -3.16 14.02 -16.28
C GLN A 24 -3.33 12.50 -16.39
N CYS A 25 -4.54 12.06 -16.75
CA CYS A 25 -4.97 10.69 -16.94
C CYS A 25 -6.08 10.68 -18.00
N ASP A 26 -6.36 9.53 -18.60
CA ASP A 26 -7.60 9.26 -19.37
C ASP A 26 -7.83 7.74 -19.30
N ASP A 27 -8.97 7.34 -18.75
CA ASP A 27 -9.34 5.93 -18.55
C ASP A 27 -10.43 5.43 -19.53
N GLY A 28 -10.75 6.25 -20.54
CA GLY A 28 -11.75 5.94 -21.54
C GLY A 28 -13.20 6.23 -21.13
N ASN A 29 -13.42 6.94 -20.02
CA ASN A 29 -14.75 7.39 -19.62
C ASN A 29 -14.72 8.79 -18.94
N THR A 30 -15.88 9.33 -18.56
CA THR A 30 -15.99 10.67 -17.94
C THR A 30 -16.63 10.63 -16.56
N SER A 31 -16.46 9.51 -15.86
CA SER A 31 -17.00 9.35 -14.52
C SER A 31 -16.11 10.07 -13.51
N ASP A 32 -16.72 10.56 -12.43
CA ASP A 32 -16.00 11.24 -11.35
C ASP A 32 -15.70 10.29 -10.18
N ASN A 33 -15.95 9.00 -10.35
CA ASN A 33 -15.88 7.96 -9.33
C ASN A 33 -14.88 6.85 -9.66
N ASP A 34 -13.89 7.17 -10.49
CA ASP A 34 -12.71 6.38 -10.80
C ASP A 34 -11.45 7.19 -10.47
N ALA A 35 -10.27 6.59 -10.63
CA ALA A 35 -8.97 7.23 -10.46
C ALA A 35 -8.73 8.41 -11.45
N CYS A 36 -9.58 8.56 -12.47
CA CYS A 36 -9.47 9.60 -13.49
C CYS A 36 -10.78 10.34 -13.72
N THR A 37 -11.00 11.40 -12.93
CA THR A 37 -12.22 12.22 -12.98
C THR A 37 -12.64 12.63 -14.39
N GLY A 38 -13.91 13.01 -14.58
CA GLY A 38 -14.43 13.52 -15.86
C GLY A 38 -13.81 14.83 -16.34
N LEU A 39 -12.86 15.39 -15.58
CA LEU A 39 -11.99 16.51 -15.94
C LEU A 39 -10.57 16.08 -16.33
N CYS A 40 -10.31 14.77 -16.43
CA CYS A 40 -9.03 14.13 -16.72
C CYS A 40 -7.91 14.62 -15.82
N ARG A 41 -8.27 14.76 -14.54
CA ARG A 41 -7.37 14.98 -13.41
C ARG A 41 -7.36 13.69 -12.61
N HIS A 42 -6.18 13.34 -12.07
CA HIS A 42 -6.14 12.36 -11.00
C HIS A 42 -7.02 12.83 -9.85
N ASN A 43 -7.76 11.90 -9.24
CA ASN A 43 -8.41 12.18 -7.98
C ASN A 43 -7.35 12.62 -6.96
N VAL A 44 -7.66 13.68 -6.19
CA VAL A 44 -6.72 14.25 -5.23
C VAL A 44 -7.17 13.86 -3.84
N CYS A 45 -6.31 13.11 -3.16
CA CYS A 45 -6.50 12.80 -1.77
C CYS A 45 -6.61 14.06 -0.90
N GLY A 46 -7.59 14.12 0.01
CA GLY A 46 -7.81 15.26 0.91
C GLY A 46 -8.71 16.35 0.33
N ASP A 47 -9.53 16.01 -0.69
CA ASP A 47 -10.60 16.89 -1.20
C ASP A 47 -11.94 16.73 -0.46
N LEU A 48 -11.97 15.88 0.59
CA LEU A 48 -13.10 15.60 1.48
C LEU A 48 -14.26 14.86 0.82
N LEU A 49 -14.01 14.15 -0.29
CA LEU A 49 -15.01 13.43 -1.03
C LEU A 49 -14.60 11.96 -1.27
N LEU A 50 -14.90 11.09 -0.30
CA LEU A 50 -14.63 9.65 -0.42
C LEU A 50 -15.32 9.01 -1.63
N ARG A 51 -14.53 8.59 -2.62
CA ARG A 51 -15.01 7.89 -3.82
C ARG A 51 -14.77 6.39 -3.72
N ALA A 52 -15.86 5.63 -3.63
CA ALA A 52 -15.82 4.18 -3.48
C ALA A 52 -15.25 3.48 -4.72
N GLY A 53 -14.03 2.95 -4.60
CA GLY A 53 -13.33 2.24 -5.68
C GLY A 53 -11.86 2.64 -5.82
N ASP A 54 -11.56 3.92 -5.56
CA ASP A 54 -10.28 4.56 -5.92
C ASP A 54 -9.62 5.27 -4.75
N GLU A 55 -10.38 5.53 -3.69
CA GLU A 55 -9.87 6.02 -2.41
C GLU A 55 -10.28 5.02 -1.31
N LEU A 56 -9.30 4.51 -0.57
CA LEU A 56 -9.59 3.69 0.60
C LEU A 56 -10.05 4.54 1.79
N CYS A 57 -9.58 5.79 1.86
CA CYS A 57 -10.01 6.78 2.85
C CYS A 57 -9.55 8.20 2.51
N GLU A 58 -9.98 9.20 3.30
CA GLU A 58 -9.71 10.64 3.08
C GLU A 58 -8.78 11.23 4.15
N TYR A 59 -7.66 11.83 3.74
CA TYR A 59 -6.76 12.52 4.67
C TYR A 59 -7.43 13.81 5.20
N ARG A 60 -7.91 13.75 6.46
CA ARG A 60 -8.56 14.82 7.27
C ARG A 60 -10.09 14.97 7.17
N ALA A 61 -10.82 13.98 6.67
CA ALA A 61 -12.26 13.93 6.90
C ALA A 61 -12.56 13.46 8.35
N THR A 62 -13.54 14.08 9.01
CA THR A 62 -13.89 13.90 10.43
C THR A 62 -14.48 12.52 10.81
N PHE A 63 -14.33 11.51 9.96
CA PHE A 63 -15.00 10.23 10.13
C PHE A 63 -14.17 9.07 9.55
N ASP A 64 -12.98 8.81 10.08
CA ASP A 64 -12.38 7.47 9.93
C ASP A 64 -11.56 7.04 11.16
N PRO A 65 -11.82 5.84 11.72
CA PRO A 65 -10.99 5.24 12.76
C PRO A 65 -9.87 4.40 12.11
N GLY A 66 -8.81 5.04 11.62
CA GLY A 66 -7.60 4.34 11.17
C GLY A 66 -6.84 5.03 10.03
N ASP A 67 -5.65 5.51 10.36
CA ASP A 67 -4.43 5.58 9.53
C ASP A 67 -4.50 5.92 8.01
N CYS A 68 -5.21 6.99 7.64
CA CYS A 68 -5.06 7.57 6.31
C CYS A 68 -3.75 8.38 6.19
N ARG A 69 -2.80 7.91 5.40
CA ARG A 69 -1.62 8.68 4.93
C ARG A 69 -2.01 9.63 3.78
N TYR A 70 -1.08 10.51 3.39
CA TYR A 70 -1.27 11.65 2.46
C TYR A 70 -1.66 11.26 1.01
N ASP A 71 -1.81 9.98 0.69
CA ASP A 71 -1.96 9.40 -0.64
C ASP A 71 -3.19 8.45 -0.77
N CYS A 72 -4.16 8.52 0.14
CA CYS A 72 -5.46 7.83 0.04
C CYS A 72 -5.41 6.31 0.12
N GLY A 73 -4.40 5.80 0.81
CA GLY A 73 -4.27 4.39 1.17
C GLY A 73 -3.69 3.52 0.05
N GLN A 74 -3.00 4.12 -0.92
CA GLN A 74 -2.19 3.35 -1.86
C GLN A 74 -0.87 2.88 -1.21
N ASP A 75 -0.43 3.55 -0.14
CA ASP A 75 0.72 3.16 0.70
C ASP A 75 0.29 2.74 2.14
N LEU A 76 -0.76 1.93 2.28
CA LEU A 76 -1.14 1.36 3.58
C LEU A 76 -0.04 0.41 4.08
N LEU A 77 0.67 0.83 5.14
CA LEU A 77 1.56 -0.01 5.94
C LEU A 77 2.87 -0.40 5.22
N ASP A 78 3.58 0.59 4.69
CA ASP A 78 4.93 0.38 4.15
C ASP A 78 5.92 0.15 5.30
N CYS A 79 6.04 -1.13 5.66
CA CYS A 79 7.05 -1.54 6.60
C CYS A 79 8.44 -1.11 6.12
N GLY A 80 9.04 -0.17 6.84
CA GLY A 80 10.34 0.42 6.55
C GLY A 80 10.27 1.90 6.18
N ASP A 81 9.25 2.64 6.59
CA ASP A 81 9.18 4.08 6.33
C ASP A 81 9.85 4.94 7.45
N GLY A 82 10.20 4.30 8.56
CA GLY A 82 10.90 4.88 9.69
C GLY A 82 10.00 5.33 10.83
N VAL A 83 8.70 5.04 10.78
CA VAL A 83 7.77 5.25 11.89
C VAL A 83 6.97 3.98 12.15
N VAL A 84 6.54 3.79 13.40
CA VAL A 84 5.73 2.61 13.77
C VAL A 84 4.26 2.97 13.60
N ASP A 85 3.63 2.43 12.56
CA ASP A 85 2.23 2.66 12.21
C ASP A 85 1.28 1.67 12.92
N ALA A 86 -0.04 1.88 12.81
CA ALA A 86 -1.02 1.03 13.48
C ALA A 86 -1.02 -0.39 12.87
N GLY A 87 -0.53 -1.37 13.65
CA GLY A 87 -0.40 -2.77 13.23
C GLY A 87 1.05 -3.26 13.20
N GLU A 88 2.01 -2.35 13.30
CA GLU A 88 3.43 -2.66 13.39
C GLU A 88 3.89 -2.81 14.84
N GLU A 89 4.84 -3.71 15.08
CA GLU A 89 5.51 -3.85 16.38
C GLU A 89 6.86 -3.12 16.41
N CYS A 90 7.41 -2.84 15.22
CA CYS A 90 8.68 -2.19 15.00
C CYS A 90 8.73 -1.61 13.57
N ASP A 91 9.56 -0.59 13.38
CA ASP A 91 9.95 -0.07 12.06
C ASP A 91 11.34 0.55 12.21
N LEU A 92 12.32 0.08 11.41
CA LEU A 92 13.68 0.60 11.43
C LEU A 92 14.00 1.56 10.27
N GLY A 93 13.03 1.80 9.40
CA GLY A 93 13.17 2.61 8.21
C GLY A 93 13.72 1.86 6.99
N PRO A 94 13.98 2.61 5.90
CA PRO A 94 14.12 2.02 4.58
C PRO A 94 15.31 1.06 4.49
N GLY A 95 15.03 -0.18 4.10
CA GLY A 95 16.05 -1.23 3.92
C GLY A 95 16.75 -1.68 5.20
N ARG A 96 16.19 -1.36 6.38
CA ARG A 96 16.74 -1.78 7.68
C ARG A 96 15.93 -2.89 8.35
N ASN A 97 14.72 -3.13 7.85
CA ASN A 97 13.94 -4.33 8.15
C ASN A 97 14.44 -5.49 7.28
N ALA A 98 14.53 -6.70 7.82
CA ALA A 98 15.05 -7.84 7.07
C ALA A 98 14.54 -9.20 7.60
N ASP A 99 14.43 -10.18 6.72
CA ASP A 99 14.12 -11.56 7.07
C ASP A 99 15.41 -12.37 7.26
N ALA A 100 16.16 -12.00 8.30
CA ALA A 100 17.42 -12.64 8.67
C ALA A 100 17.45 -13.00 10.18
N PRO A 101 18.27 -13.99 10.58
CA PRO A 101 18.39 -14.37 11.98
C PRO A 101 18.84 -13.20 12.86
N ASP A 102 18.23 -13.09 14.04
CA ASP A 102 18.54 -12.15 15.12
C ASP A 102 18.39 -10.67 14.76
N VAL A 103 17.64 -10.35 13.71
CA VAL A 103 17.28 -8.96 13.45
C VAL A 103 16.19 -8.47 14.40
N ALA A 104 16.17 -7.16 14.66
CA ALA A 104 15.20 -6.57 15.57
C ALA A 104 13.80 -6.42 14.95
N CYS A 105 13.72 -6.32 13.61
CA CYS A 105 12.47 -6.09 12.90
C CYS A 105 12.47 -6.84 11.55
N ARG A 106 11.45 -7.67 11.34
CA ARG A 106 11.26 -8.43 10.10
C ARG A 106 10.79 -7.52 8.97
N ALA A 107 10.87 -7.99 7.73
CA ALA A 107 10.45 -7.21 6.55
C ALA A 107 8.93 -6.90 6.52
N ASN A 108 8.16 -7.49 7.43
CA ASN A 108 6.74 -7.25 7.63
C ASN A 108 6.43 -6.45 8.92
N CYS A 109 7.44 -5.85 9.55
CA CYS A 109 7.32 -4.95 10.71
C CYS A 109 6.76 -5.60 11.97
N LEU A 110 6.92 -6.92 12.04
CA LEU A 110 6.74 -7.70 13.23
C LEU A 110 8.11 -7.97 13.87
N ARG A 111 8.14 -8.06 15.20
CA ARG A 111 9.35 -8.51 15.88
C ARG A 111 9.59 -9.98 15.58
N LYS A 112 10.86 -10.35 15.74
CA LYS A 112 11.30 -11.74 15.74
C LYS A 112 10.42 -12.58 16.68
N ARG A 113 9.89 -13.69 16.19
CA ARG A 113 9.02 -14.57 16.98
C ARG A 113 8.99 -15.98 16.43
N CYS A 114 8.64 -16.89 17.34
CA CYS A 114 8.41 -18.27 17.00
C CYS A 114 7.34 -18.46 15.93
N GLY A 115 7.70 -19.14 14.84
CA GLY A 115 6.83 -19.42 13.70
C GLY A 115 6.80 -18.31 12.65
N ASP A 116 7.84 -17.48 12.56
CA ASP A 116 7.96 -16.42 11.55
C ASP A 116 8.73 -16.84 10.28
N GLY A 117 9.20 -18.08 10.22
CA GLY A 117 9.96 -18.64 9.10
C GLY A 117 11.47 -18.61 9.30
N ILE A 118 11.97 -18.02 10.39
CA ILE A 118 13.39 -17.78 10.64
C ILE A 118 13.75 -18.28 12.04
N THR A 119 14.67 -19.25 12.11
CA THR A 119 15.23 -19.68 13.40
C THR A 119 16.25 -18.66 13.91
N ASP A 120 15.89 -17.90 14.93
CA ASP A 120 16.80 -16.99 15.64
C ASP A 120 17.70 -17.74 16.64
N SER A 121 18.75 -17.08 17.15
CA SER A 121 19.65 -17.67 18.15
C SER A 121 18.96 -18.04 19.46
N ASP A 122 17.82 -17.41 19.77
CA ASP A 122 17.01 -17.70 20.96
C ASP A 122 16.02 -18.86 20.75
N GLU A 123 15.99 -19.46 19.56
CA GLU A 123 15.04 -20.50 19.13
C GLU A 123 15.77 -21.78 18.71
N GLU A 124 15.28 -22.95 19.12
CA GLU A 124 15.85 -24.24 18.67
C GLU A 124 15.23 -24.72 17.35
N CYS A 125 14.04 -24.21 17.04
CA CYS A 125 13.21 -24.50 15.87
C CYS A 125 12.23 -23.33 15.69
N ASP A 126 11.51 -23.28 14.57
CA ASP A 126 10.67 -22.11 14.23
C ASP A 126 9.25 -22.54 13.79
N GLY A 127 8.44 -23.02 14.73
CA GLY A 127 7.02 -23.32 14.53
C GLY A 127 6.66 -24.50 13.60
N GLN A 128 7.65 -25.21 13.05
CA GLN A 128 7.42 -26.41 12.20
C GLN A 128 6.86 -27.60 13.00
N PRO A 129 6.25 -28.62 12.34
CA PRO A 129 5.74 -29.80 13.04
C PRO A 129 6.82 -30.49 13.88
N GLY A 130 6.60 -30.55 15.20
CA GLY A 130 7.59 -31.03 16.18
C GLY A 130 8.31 -29.92 16.95
N CYS A 131 8.04 -28.66 16.62
CA CYS A 131 8.43 -27.48 17.38
C CYS A 131 7.28 -27.04 18.29
N ALA A 132 7.58 -26.74 19.55
CA ALA A 132 6.60 -26.21 20.50
C ALA A 132 6.40 -24.71 20.28
N PRO A 133 5.30 -24.11 20.82
CA PRO A 133 5.07 -22.67 20.72
C PRO A 133 6.12 -21.80 21.42
N ASP A 134 6.94 -22.38 22.29
CA ASP A 134 8.12 -21.72 22.91
C ASP A 134 9.40 -21.95 22.10
N CYS A 135 9.28 -22.38 20.84
CA CYS A 135 10.37 -22.62 19.90
C CYS A 135 11.46 -23.56 20.40
N ARG A 136 11.04 -24.56 21.17
CA ARG A 136 11.86 -25.70 21.59
C ARG A 136 11.42 -26.97 20.88
N TRP A 137 12.38 -27.86 20.63
CA TRP A 137 12.02 -29.15 20.07
C TRP A 137 11.13 -29.91 21.05
N ILE A 138 9.98 -30.35 20.57
CA ILE A 138 9.16 -31.34 21.27
C ILE A 138 9.92 -32.65 21.11
N SER A 139 10.87 -32.91 22.01
CA SER A 139 11.71 -34.11 22.00
C SER A 139 10.81 -35.34 21.88
N ARG A 140 10.83 -36.00 20.71
CA ARG A 140 10.34 -37.37 20.61
C ARG A 140 11.45 -38.25 21.20
N ARG A 141 11.14 -38.92 22.31
CA ARG A 141 11.79 -40.20 22.59
C ARG A 141 11.39 -41.20 21.51
#